data_AF-A0A101EB28-F1
#
_entry.id   AF-A0A101EB28-F1
#
_cell.length_a   1.000
_cell.length_b   1.000
_cell.length_c   1.000
_cell.angle_alpha   90.00
_cell.angle_beta   90.00
_cell.angle_gamma   90.00
#
_symmetry.space_group_name_H-M   'P 1'
#
loop_
_entity.id
_entity.type
_entity.pdbx_description
1 polymer ?
#
loop_
_entity_poly.entity_id
_entity_poly.type
_entity_poly.pdbx_seq_one_letter_code
_entity_poly.pdbx_strand_id
1 'polypeptide(L)'
;MKSVEDLLKLKEEVQQSLALRDEGEKIRVVVGMGTCGIAAGAREVMSAVLDEVAKRRLTNVAVTQTGCIGLCAQEPLVDVLIPGKPRVTYGKVNAQKARQIVAQHVVNGIVIREWVVNK
;
A
#
# COMPACT_ATOMS: atom_id res chain seq x y z
N MET A 1 29.17 14.10 29.46
CA MET A 1 27.81 14.69 29.38
C MET A 1 27.51 14.93 27.91
N LYS A 2 26.38 14.44 27.39
CA LYS A 2 25.96 14.78 26.01
C LYS A 2 25.60 16.27 26.00
N SER A 3 26.11 17.04 25.05
CA SER A 3 25.96 18.49 25.04
C SER A 3 24.54 18.89 24.67
N VAL A 4 24.16 20.15 24.97
CA VAL A 4 22.87 20.70 24.55
C VAL A 4 22.71 20.65 23.01
N GLU A 5 23.81 20.73 22.28
CA GLU A 5 23.85 20.65 20.82
C GLU A 5 23.60 19.24 20.31
N ASP A 6 24.10 18.21 21.00
CA ASP A 6 23.81 16.81 20.67
C ASP A 6 22.33 16.47 20.88
N LEU A 7 21.71 17.05 21.91
CA LEU A 7 20.28 16.89 22.18
C LEU A 7 19.40 17.57 21.12
N LEU A 8 19.82 18.72 20.60
CA LEU A 8 19.10 19.43 19.54
C LEU A 8 19.18 18.66 18.21
N LYS A 9 20.36 18.16 17.84
CA LYS A 9 20.52 17.33 16.64
C LYS A 9 19.70 16.04 16.71
N LEU A 10 19.71 15.37 17.86
CA LEU A 10 18.92 14.16 18.05
C LEU A 10 17.41 14.45 17.99
N LYS A 11 16.96 15.58 18.53
CA LYS A 11 15.57 16.02 18.42
C LYS A 11 15.19 16.28 16.96
N GLU A 12 16.04 16.94 16.18
CA GLU A 12 15.80 17.21 14.76
C GLU A 12 15.76 15.93 13.92
N GLU A 13 16.68 14.97 14.13
CA GLU A 13 16.66 13.67 13.45
C GLU A 13 15.43 12.83 13.81
N VAL A 14 15.03 12.84 15.09
CA VAL A 14 13.80 12.17 15.53
C VAL A 14 12.57 12.86 14.96
N GLN A 15 12.53 14.19 14.90
CA GLN A 15 11.42 14.93 14.31
C GLN A 15 11.35 14.76 12.78
N GLN A 16 12.48 14.71 12.08
CA GLN A 16 12.51 14.42 10.63
C GLN A 16 12.09 12.97 10.34
N SER A 17 12.55 12.00 11.12
CA SER A 17 12.10 10.61 10.98
C SER A 17 10.63 10.41 11.36
N LEU A 18 10.07 11.24 12.25
CA LEU A 18 8.64 11.26 12.56
C LEU A 18 7.81 11.99 11.50
N ALA A 19 8.32 13.07 10.89
CA ALA A 19 7.66 13.74 9.77
C ALA A 19 7.67 12.87 8.49
N LEU A 20 8.68 12.02 8.32
CA LEU A 20 8.65 10.94 7.32
C LEU A 20 7.60 9.86 7.64
N ARG A 21 7.22 9.73 8.93
CA ARG A 21 6.14 8.85 9.41
C ARG A 21 4.76 9.51 9.43
N ASP A 22 4.63 10.78 9.02
CA ASP A 22 3.35 11.42 8.68
C ASP A 22 2.79 10.83 7.36
N GLU A 23 2.82 9.50 7.25
CA GLU A 23 2.07 8.70 6.29
C GLU A 23 0.55 8.79 6.50
N GLY A 24 0.11 9.52 7.53
CA GLY A 24 -1.30 9.73 7.89
C GLY A 24 -2.14 10.34 6.77
N GLU A 25 -1.52 11.03 5.81
CA GLU A 25 -2.17 11.65 4.65
C GLU A 25 -2.00 10.86 3.34
N LYS A 26 -1.11 9.86 3.31
CA LYS A 26 -0.80 9.10 2.07
C LYS A 26 -1.69 7.86 1.94
N ILE A 27 -2.20 7.63 0.73
CA ILE A 27 -2.89 6.38 0.41
C ILE A 27 -1.84 5.27 0.35
N ARG A 28 -2.07 4.17 1.08
CA ARG A 28 -1.16 3.01 1.05
C ARG A 28 -1.81 1.86 0.29
N VAL A 29 -1.09 1.33 -0.69
CA VAL A 29 -1.46 0.12 -1.43
C VAL A 29 -0.48 -0.97 -1.04
N VAL A 30 -0.97 -2.01 -0.37
CA VAL A 30 -0.14 -3.11 0.14
C VAL A 30 -0.41 -4.35 -0.67
N VAL A 31 0.63 -4.96 -1.27
CA VAL A 31 0.50 -6.19 -2.05
C VAL A 31 0.99 -7.38 -1.23
N GLY A 32 0.18 -8.44 -1.15
CA GLY A 32 0.55 -9.71 -0.52
C GLY A 32 1.61 -10.45 -1.34
N MET A 33 2.86 -10.37 -0.91
CA MET A 33 4.05 -10.94 -1.55
C MET A 33 4.61 -12.15 -0.78
N GLY A 34 3.75 -12.88 -0.07
CA GLY A 34 4.13 -14.18 0.54
C GLY A 34 4.43 -15.25 -0.51
N THR A 35 4.88 -16.43 -0.10
CA THR A 35 5.24 -17.54 -1.02
C THR A 35 4.08 -17.92 -1.95
N CYS A 36 2.88 -18.08 -1.39
CA CYS A 36 1.67 -18.40 -2.14
C CYS A 36 1.23 -17.21 -3.02
N GLY A 37 1.35 -15.97 -2.53
CA GLY A 37 1.12 -14.76 -3.32
C GLY A 37 2.04 -14.64 -4.54
N ILE A 38 3.33 -14.88 -4.37
CA ILE A 38 4.30 -14.90 -5.48
C ILE A 38 3.94 -15.98 -6.49
N ALA A 39 3.61 -17.19 -6.03
CA ALA A 39 3.19 -18.30 -6.88
C ALA A 39 1.88 -17.99 -7.65
N ALA A 40 0.98 -17.22 -7.03
CA ALA A 40 -0.29 -16.82 -7.62
C ALA A 40 -0.20 -15.57 -8.55
N GLY A 41 0.99 -14.98 -8.73
CA GLY A 41 1.21 -13.85 -9.64
C GLY A 41 1.31 -12.47 -8.98
N ALA A 42 1.58 -12.38 -7.66
CA ALA A 42 1.68 -11.09 -6.96
C ALA A 42 2.77 -10.16 -7.51
N ARG A 43 3.82 -10.70 -8.15
CA ARG A 43 4.86 -9.88 -8.81
C ARG A 43 4.28 -9.05 -9.97
N GLU A 44 3.41 -9.65 -10.77
CA GLU A 44 2.76 -8.96 -11.89
C GLU A 44 1.78 -7.90 -11.38
N VAL A 45 1.06 -8.22 -10.31
CA VAL A 45 0.19 -7.27 -9.60
C VAL A 45 1.00 -6.07 -9.09
N MET A 46 2.10 -6.31 -8.39
CA MET A 46 2.99 -5.26 -7.88
C MET A 46 3.51 -4.37 -9.02
N SER A 47 4.02 -4.96 -10.10
CA SER A 47 4.48 -4.21 -11.27
C SER A 47 3.35 -3.37 -11.88
N ALA A 48 2.15 -3.94 -12.02
CA ALA A 48 1.01 -3.25 -12.59
C ALA A 48 0.55 -2.05 -11.73
N VAL A 49 0.60 -2.17 -10.40
CA VAL A 49 0.32 -1.06 -9.48
C VAL A 49 1.36 0.03 -9.63
N LEU A 50 2.65 -0.31 -9.59
CA LEU A 50 3.75 0.66 -9.72
C LEU A 50 3.68 1.41 -11.06
N ASP A 51 3.46 0.68 -12.17
CA ASP A 51 3.28 1.27 -13.49
C ASP A 51 2.13 2.28 -13.50
N GLU A 52 0.98 1.92 -12.92
CA GLU A 52 -0.22 2.76 -12.95
C GLU A 52 -0.06 4.02 -12.09
N VAL A 53 0.56 3.88 -10.92
CA VAL A 53 0.94 4.99 -10.04
C VAL A 53 1.90 5.94 -10.76
N ALA A 54 2.92 5.40 -11.44
CA ALA A 54 3.89 6.19 -12.21
C ALA A 54 3.25 6.89 -13.41
N LYS A 55 2.43 6.17 -14.21
CA LYS A 55 1.72 6.70 -15.38
C LYS A 55 0.80 7.87 -15.01
N ARG A 56 0.14 7.78 -13.86
CA ARG A 56 -0.78 8.82 -13.36
C ARG A 56 -0.08 9.89 -12.52
N ARG A 57 1.24 9.77 -12.31
CA ARG A 57 2.06 10.67 -11.48
C ARG A 57 1.47 10.87 -10.08
N LEU A 58 0.97 9.81 -9.47
CA LEU A 58 0.37 9.87 -8.14
C LEU A 58 1.49 10.01 -7.10
N THR A 59 1.64 11.22 -6.53
CA THR A 59 2.65 11.53 -5.52
C THR A 59 2.21 11.22 -4.10
N ASN A 60 0.89 11.09 -3.87
CA ASN A 60 0.29 10.81 -2.56
C ASN A 60 -0.04 9.32 -2.34
N VAL A 61 0.64 8.42 -3.06
CA VAL A 61 0.42 6.97 -2.96
C VAL A 61 1.73 6.28 -2.62
N ALA A 62 1.73 5.51 -1.54
CA ALA A 62 2.82 4.62 -1.19
C ALA A 62 2.44 3.17 -1.53
N VAL A 63 3.29 2.49 -2.30
CA VAL A 63 3.11 1.08 -2.64
C VAL A 63 4.06 0.25 -1.80
N THR A 64 3.54 -0.63 -0.97
CA THR A 64 4.33 -1.50 -0.08
C THR A 64 3.98 -2.96 -0.29
N GLN A 65 4.82 -3.85 0.24
CA GLN A 65 4.61 -5.28 0.19
C GLN A 65 4.42 -5.84 1.59
N THR A 66 3.60 -6.87 1.73
CA THR A 66 3.39 -7.61 2.97
C THR A 66 3.60 -9.10 2.77
N GLY A 67 3.81 -9.83 3.87
CA GLY A 67 3.95 -11.29 3.86
C GLY A 67 2.61 -12.03 3.79
N CYS A 68 2.63 -13.31 4.17
CA CYS A 68 1.41 -14.11 4.24
C CYS A 68 0.49 -13.61 5.37
N ILE A 69 -0.81 -13.42 5.05
CA ILE A 69 -1.84 -13.02 6.02
C ILE A 69 -2.87 -14.13 6.30
N GLY A 70 -2.57 -15.38 5.90
CA GLY A 70 -3.42 -16.55 6.16
C GLY A 70 -4.57 -16.77 5.18
N LEU A 71 -4.64 -15.99 4.09
CA LEU A 71 -5.70 -16.05 3.07
C LEU A 71 -5.19 -16.63 1.73
N CYS A 72 -4.45 -17.73 1.76
CA CYS A 72 -3.79 -18.29 0.58
C CYS A 72 -4.74 -18.58 -0.60
N ALA A 73 -5.99 -19.00 -0.32
CA ALA A 73 -6.99 -19.28 -1.36
C ALA A 73 -7.52 -18.04 -2.12
N GLN A 74 -7.19 -16.84 -1.62
CA GLN A 74 -7.63 -15.57 -2.18
C GLN A 74 -6.45 -14.73 -2.69
N GLU A 75 -5.25 -15.29 -2.73
CA GLU A 75 -4.10 -14.62 -3.31
C GLU A 75 -4.20 -14.55 -4.85
N PRO A 76 -3.56 -13.54 -5.49
CA PRO A 76 -2.87 -12.41 -4.88
C PRO A 76 -3.83 -11.44 -4.17
N LEU A 77 -3.37 -10.90 -3.04
CA LEU A 77 -4.13 -9.97 -2.20
C LEU A 77 -3.59 -8.54 -2.38
N VAL A 78 -4.50 -7.57 -2.39
CA VAL A 78 -4.15 -6.14 -2.42
C VAL A 78 -4.99 -5.40 -1.39
N ASP A 79 -4.33 -4.80 -0.40
CA ASP A 79 -4.98 -3.90 0.55
C ASP A 79 -4.85 -2.45 0.08
N VAL A 80 -5.93 -1.71 0.21
CA VAL A 80 -5.93 -0.25 -0.01
C VAL A 80 -6.35 0.43 1.29
N LEU A 81 -5.47 1.26 1.82
CA LEU A 81 -5.67 2.07 3.01
C LEU A 81 -5.70 3.53 2.58
N ILE A 82 -6.87 4.14 2.66
CA ILE A 82 -7.06 5.57 2.41
C ILE A 82 -7.28 6.23 3.78
N PRO A 83 -6.57 7.34 4.09
CA PRO A 83 -6.80 8.09 5.32
C PRO A 83 -8.29 8.38 5.58
N GLY A 84 -8.74 8.13 6.80
CA GLY A 84 -10.14 8.34 7.19
C GLY A 84 -11.15 7.33 6.64
N LYS A 85 -10.72 6.31 5.87
CA LYS A 85 -11.60 5.24 5.36
C LYS A 85 -11.21 3.87 5.95
N PRO A 86 -12.16 2.92 6.04
CA PRO A 86 -11.84 1.56 6.43
C PRO A 86 -10.87 0.93 5.42
N ARG A 87 -10.01 0.02 5.90
CA ARG A 87 -9.15 -0.77 5.03
C ARG A 87 -10.00 -1.62 4.10
N VAL A 88 -9.61 -1.73 2.83
CA VAL A 88 -10.28 -2.59 1.86
C VAL A 88 -9.30 -3.61 1.32
N THR A 89 -9.61 -4.89 1.50
CA THR A 89 -8.80 -6.02 1.02
C THR A 89 -9.44 -6.62 -0.23
N TYR A 90 -8.70 -6.61 -1.34
CA TYR A 90 -9.07 -7.25 -2.59
C TYR A 90 -8.38 -8.60 -2.74
N GLY A 91 -9.10 -9.61 -3.22
CA GLY A 91 -8.55 -10.93 -3.49
C GLY A 91 -8.65 -11.36 -4.95
N LYS A 92 -7.89 -12.41 -5.30
CA LYS A 92 -7.76 -12.95 -6.66
C LYS A 92 -7.47 -11.83 -7.66
N VAL A 93 -6.53 -10.96 -7.27
CA VAL A 93 -6.12 -9.79 -8.05
C VAL A 93 -5.14 -10.24 -9.13
N ASN A 94 -5.40 -9.86 -10.37
CA ASN A 94 -4.46 -9.99 -11.48
C ASN A 94 -3.97 -8.59 -11.90
N ALA A 95 -3.02 -8.51 -12.84
CA ALA A 95 -2.47 -7.23 -13.31
C ALA A 95 -3.54 -6.25 -13.82
N GLN A 96 -4.59 -6.74 -14.49
CA GLN A 96 -5.69 -5.89 -14.99
C GLN A 96 -6.53 -5.32 -13.83
N LYS A 97 -6.95 -6.16 -12.89
CA LYS A 97 -7.68 -5.75 -11.69
C LYS A 97 -6.86 -4.78 -10.86
N ALA A 98 -5.55 -4.99 -10.75
CA ALA A 98 -4.64 -4.08 -10.04
C ALA A 98 -4.70 -2.65 -10.61
N ARG A 99 -4.63 -2.51 -11.94
CA ARG A 99 -4.79 -1.20 -12.61
C ARG A 99 -6.17 -0.59 -12.36
N GLN A 100 -7.22 -1.41 -12.38
CA GLN A 100 -8.59 -0.97 -12.08
C GLN A 100 -8.77 -0.54 -10.63
N ILE A 101 -8.15 -1.22 -9.67
CA ILE A 101 -8.15 -0.84 -8.25
C ILE A 101 -7.48 0.53 -8.08
N VAL A 102 -6.35 0.77 -8.74
CA VAL A 102 -5.70 2.10 -8.71
C VAL A 102 -6.64 3.15 -9.32
N ALA A 103 -7.23 2.87 -10.49
CA ALA A 103 -8.09 3.83 -11.17
C ALA A 103 -9.38 4.15 -10.39
N GLN A 104 -10.08 3.14 -9.89
CA GLN A 104 -11.39 3.32 -9.26
C GLN A 104 -11.25 3.64 -7.77
N HIS A 105 -10.47 2.85 -7.04
CA HIS A 105 -10.43 2.99 -5.59
C HIS A 105 -9.43 4.05 -5.15
N VAL A 106 -8.21 4.02 -5.67
CA VAL A 106 -7.16 4.97 -5.26
C VAL A 106 -7.40 6.37 -5.81
N VAL A 107 -7.80 6.50 -7.09
CA VAL A 107 -8.03 7.81 -7.72
C VAL A 107 -9.45 8.32 -7.52
N ASN A 108 -10.49 7.51 -7.81
CA ASN A 108 -11.88 7.98 -7.71
C ASN A 108 -12.51 7.75 -6.33
N GLY A 109 -11.85 7.02 -5.43
CA GLY A 109 -12.40 6.69 -4.11
C GLY A 109 -13.55 5.67 -4.13
N ILE A 110 -13.78 4.99 -5.26
CA ILE A 110 -14.87 4.03 -5.49
C ILE A 110 -14.38 2.61 -5.22
N VAL A 111 -14.96 1.95 -4.22
CA VAL A 111 -14.63 0.56 -3.86
C VAL A 111 -15.30 -0.42 -4.81
N ILE A 112 -14.51 -1.34 -5.36
CA ILE A 112 -15.01 -2.42 -6.23
C ILE A 112 -15.47 -3.59 -5.35
N ARG A 113 -16.70 -3.50 -4.83
CA ARG A 113 -17.24 -4.43 -3.81
C ARG A 113 -17.20 -5.91 -4.23
N GLU A 114 -17.25 -6.20 -5.52
CA GLU A 114 -17.25 -7.56 -6.06
C GLU A 114 -15.96 -8.33 -5.79
N TRP A 115 -14.84 -7.64 -5.59
CA TRP A 115 -13.52 -8.26 -5.41
C TRP A 115 -13.03 -8.21 -3.97
N VAL A 116 -13.84 -7.65 -3.07
CA VAL A 116 -13.50 -7.51 -1.65
C VAL A 116 -13.69 -8.85 -0.94
N VAL A 117 -12.66 -9.31 -0.23
CA VAL A 117 -12.65 -10.62 0.44
C VAL A 117 -13.10 -10.60 1.90
N ASN A 118 -13.10 -9.44 2.53
CA ASN A 118 -13.60 -9.27 3.90
C ASN A 118 -14.80 -8.32 3.87
N LYS A 119 -16.01 -8.85 4.02
CA LYS A 119 -17.27 -8.08 4.12
C LYS A 119 -17.50 -7.61 5.55
#